data_AF-A0A8J4XCV9-F1
#
_entry.id   AF-A0A8J4XCV9-F1
#
_cell.length_a   1.000
_cell.length_b   1.000
_cell.length_c   1.000
_cell.angle_alpha   90.00
_cell.angle_beta   90.00
_cell.angle_gamma   90.00
#
_symmetry.space_group_name_H-M   'P 1'
#
loop_
_entity.id
_entity.type
_entity.pdbx_description
1 polymer ?
#
loop_
_entity_poly.entity_id
_entity_poly.type
_entity_poly.pdbx_seq_one_letter_code
_entity_poly.pdbx_strand_id
1 'polypeptide(L)'
;MDDEEETYRLWKIRKTIMQLCHDRGYLVTQDELDQTLDEFKSQFGDKPSEGRPRRTDLTVLVAHNDDPTDQMFVFFPEEPKVGIKTIKMYCQRMQEENITRAIIVVQMGMTPSAKQLVPEHIVMTKEEVTELLARYKLKESQLPRIQAGDPVARYFGLKRGQ
;
A
#
# COMPACT_ATOMS: atom_id res chain seq x y z
N MET A 1 14.84 -21.71 6.47
CA MET A 1 13.76 -20.74 6.73
C MET A 1 12.60 -21.55 7.27
N ASP A 2 11.94 -21.05 8.30
CA ASP A 2 10.73 -21.69 8.78
C ASP A 2 9.58 -21.26 7.87
N ASP A 3 9.21 -22.15 6.93
CA ASP A 3 8.14 -21.91 5.95
C ASP A 3 6.81 -21.59 6.66
N GLU A 4 6.59 -22.15 7.85
CA GLU A 4 5.40 -21.89 8.64
C GLU A 4 5.39 -20.45 9.19
N GLU A 5 6.53 -19.97 9.70
CA GLU A 5 6.68 -18.60 10.19
C GLU A 5 6.52 -17.57 9.07
N GLU A 6 7.15 -17.79 7.90
CA GLU A 6 7.02 -16.87 6.77
C GLU A 6 5.59 -16.86 6.21
N THR A 7 4.94 -18.02 6.12
CA THR A 7 3.52 -18.10 5.71
C THR A 7 2.63 -17.33 6.67
N TYR A 8 2.80 -17.53 7.98
CA TYR A 8 2.03 -16.81 8.99
C TYR A 8 2.23 -15.29 8.89
N ARG A 9 3.49 -14.86 8.67
CA ARG A 9 3.82 -13.44 8.50
C ARG A 9 3.15 -12.86 7.25
N LEU A 10 3.19 -13.55 6.12
CA LEU A 10 2.54 -13.11 4.87
C LEU A 10 1.02 -13.00 5.04
N TRP A 11 0.39 -14.00 5.65
CA TRP A 11 -1.03 -13.97 5.99
C TRP A 11 -1.37 -12.77 6.87
N LYS A 12 -0.60 -12.54 7.95
CA LYS A 12 -0.87 -11.44 8.88
C LYS A 12 -0.71 -10.07 8.23
N ILE A 13 0.30 -9.90 7.38
CA ILE A 13 0.50 -8.68 6.60
C ILE A 13 -0.68 -8.47 5.66
N ARG A 14 -1.08 -9.49 4.89
CA ARG A 14 -2.22 -9.41 3.97
C ARG A 14 -3.50 -9.04 4.69
N LYS A 15 -3.81 -9.69 5.81
CA LYS A 15 -4.99 -9.38 6.63
C LYS A 15 -5.00 -7.93 7.11
N THR A 16 -3.84 -7.41 7.51
CA THR A 16 -3.68 -6.01 7.93
C THR A 16 -3.88 -5.03 6.75
N ILE A 17 -3.36 -5.38 5.57
CA ILE A 17 -3.56 -4.59 4.35
C ILE A 17 -5.02 -4.59 3.92
N MET A 18 -5.73 -5.72 4.00
CA MET A 18 -7.15 -5.78 3.70
C MET A 18 -7.98 -4.92 4.64
N GLN A 19 -7.68 -4.98 5.95
CA GLN A 19 -8.28 -4.07 6.92
C GLN A 19 -7.97 -2.59 6.61
N LEU A 20 -6.73 -2.28 6.24
CA LEU A 20 -6.32 -0.92 5.83
C LEU A 20 -7.15 -0.44 4.64
N CYS A 21 -7.33 -1.28 3.61
CA CYS A 21 -8.11 -0.93 2.43
C CYS A 21 -9.58 -0.72 2.80
N HIS A 22 -10.17 -1.60 3.61
CA HIS A 22 -11.53 -1.44 4.12
C HIS A 22 -11.70 -0.15 4.93
N ASP A 23 -10.80 0.12 5.88
CA ASP A 23 -10.82 1.34 6.71
C ASP A 23 -10.72 2.61 5.85
N ARG A 24 -10.02 2.54 4.72
CA ARG A 24 -9.88 3.64 3.75
C ARG A 24 -11.10 3.80 2.82
N GLY A 25 -12.13 2.97 2.94
CA GLY A 25 -13.35 3.02 2.12
C GLY A 25 -13.26 2.23 0.81
N TYR A 26 -12.24 1.38 0.65
CA TYR A 26 -12.17 0.47 -0.49
C TYR A 26 -13.04 -0.76 -0.27
N LEU A 27 -13.58 -1.29 -1.37
CA LEU A 27 -14.38 -2.50 -1.40
C LEU A 27 -13.49 -3.70 -1.06
N VAL A 28 -13.72 -4.26 0.12
CA VAL A 28 -13.10 -5.50 0.62
C VAL A 28 -14.23 -6.34 1.19
N THR A 29 -14.30 -7.61 0.79
CA THR A 29 -15.37 -8.50 1.25
C THR A 29 -15.13 -8.97 2.68
N GLN A 30 -16.20 -9.35 3.39
CA GLN A 30 -16.07 -9.87 4.75
C GLN A 30 -15.24 -11.17 4.78
N ASP A 31 -15.39 -12.02 3.77
CA ASP A 31 -14.60 -13.24 3.62
C ASP A 31 -13.09 -12.95 3.51
N GLU A 32 -12.69 -11.87 2.84
CA GLU A 32 -11.28 -11.45 2.77
C GLU A 32 -10.77 -10.88 4.10
N LEU A 33 -11.62 -10.22 4.89
CA LEU A 33 -11.26 -9.69 6.21
C LEU A 33 -11.13 -10.81 7.25
N ASP A 34 -12.04 -11.77 7.22
CA ASP A 34 -12.11 -12.86 8.17
C ASP A 34 -11.24 -14.07 7.79
N GLN A 35 -10.64 -14.07 6.59
CA GLN A 35 -9.75 -15.11 6.08
C GLN A 35 -8.81 -15.66 7.17
N THR A 36 -8.93 -16.96 7.40
CA THR A 36 -8.12 -17.74 8.33
C THR A 36 -6.77 -18.10 7.72
N LEU A 37 -5.82 -18.52 8.57
CA LEU A 37 -4.52 -18.97 8.10
C LEU A 37 -4.64 -20.22 7.20
N ASP A 38 -5.54 -21.14 7.53
CA ASP A 38 -5.72 -22.38 6.78
C ASP A 38 -6.35 -22.12 5.40
N GLU A 39 -7.31 -21.21 5.31
CA GLU A 39 -7.86 -20.76 4.02
C GLU A 39 -6.79 -20.07 3.17
N PHE A 40 -5.96 -19.23 3.78
CA PHE A 40 -4.84 -18.59 3.11
C PHE A 40 -3.84 -19.63 2.57
N LYS A 41 -3.47 -20.63 3.38
CA LYS A 41 -2.62 -21.75 2.97
C LYS A 41 -3.25 -22.56 1.85
N SER A 42 -4.56 -22.81 1.91
CA SER A 42 -5.28 -23.51 0.85
C SER A 42 -5.32 -22.72 -0.47
N GLN A 43 -5.38 -21.39 -0.40
CA GLN A 43 -5.47 -20.53 -1.58
C GLN A 43 -4.11 -20.25 -2.22
N PHE A 44 -3.08 -19.98 -1.42
CA PHE A 44 -1.78 -19.49 -1.89
C PHE A 44 -0.62 -20.48 -1.64
N GLY A 45 -0.82 -21.49 -0.81
CA GLY A 45 0.20 -22.46 -0.37
C GLY A 45 0.83 -22.11 0.97
N ASP A 46 1.62 -23.05 1.49
CA ASP A 46 2.22 -23.04 2.83
C ASP A 46 3.73 -23.28 2.85
N LYS A 47 4.37 -23.31 1.67
CA LYS A 47 5.81 -23.49 1.47
C LYS A 47 6.42 -22.33 0.66
N PRO A 48 6.69 -21.18 1.30
CA PRO A 48 7.37 -20.05 0.68
C PRO A 48 8.72 -20.44 0.05
N SER A 49 9.44 -21.41 0.61
CA SER A 49 10.69 -21.97 0.05
C SER A 49 10.52 -22.58 -1.35
N GLU A 50 9.35 -23.14 -1.66
CA GLU A 50 8.99 -23.67 -2.98
C GLU A 50 8.29 -22.59 -3.86
N GLY A 51 8.24 -21.35 -3.37
CA GLY A 51 7.54 -20.24 -4.01
C GLY A 51 6.02 -20.35 -3.89
N ARG A 52 5.49 -20.84 -2.77
CA ARG A 52 4.03 -20.93 -2.52
C ARG A 52 3.71 -20.54 -1.07
N PRO A 53 3.29 -19.31 -0.76
CA PRO A 53 2.85 -18.26 -1.68
C PRO A 53 3.99 -17.60 -2.45
N ARG A 54 3.77 -17.30 -3.73
CA ARG A 54 4.55 -16.24 -4.37
C ARG A 54 4.04 -14.91 -3.90
N ARG A 55 4.95 -13.98 -3.65
CA ARG A 55 4.57 -12.61 -3.30
C ARG A 55 3.78 -11.94 -4.43
N THR A 56 4.10 -12.25 -5.68
CA THR A 56 3.33 -11.79 -6.85
C THR A 56 1.85 -12.17 -6.79
N ASP A 57 1.52 -13.37 -6.30
CA ASP A 57 0.14 -13.86 -6.15
C ASP A 57 -0.63 -13.13 -5.03
N LEU A 58 0.07 -12.44 -4.13
CA LEU A 58 -0.54 -11.62 -3.07
C LEU A 58 -0.85 -10.19 -3.52
N THR A 59 -0.43 -9.79 -4.72
CA THR A 59 -0.74 -8.47 -5.28
C THR A 59 -2.24 -8.32 -5.50
N VAL A 60 -2.81 -7.21 -5.05
CA VAL A 60 -4.26 -6.97 -5.15
C VAL A 60 -4.56 -5.61 -5.73
N LEU A 61 -5.71 -5.52 -6.38
CA LEU A 61 -6.32 -4.29 -6.86
C LEU A 61 -7.62 -4.08 -6.08
N VAL A 62 -7.76 -2.94 -5.43
CA VAL A 62 -8.97 -2.57 -4.67
C VAL A 62 -9.60 -1.31 -5.29
N ALA A 63 -10.93 -1.26 -5.33
CA ALA A 63 -11.70 -0.12 -5.85
C ALA A 63 -12.45 0.58 -4.71
N HIS A 64 -12.57 1.90 -4.74
CA HIS A 64 -13.26 2.66 -3.71
C HIS A 64 -14.79 2.45 -3.78
N ASN A 65 -15.46 2.39 -2.62
CA ASN A 65 -16.91 2.17 -2.56
C ASN A 65 -17.72 3.32 -3.17
N ASP A 66 -17.28 4.57 -2.95
CA ASP A 66 -18.00 5.76 -3.43
C ASP A 66 -17.63 6.17 -4.86
N ASP A 67 -16.43 5.79 -5.33
CA ASP A 67 -15.91 6.16 -6.64
C ASP A 67 -15.17 4.97 -7.26
N PRO A 68 -15.82 4.20 -8.16
CA PRO A 68 -15.20 3.05 -8.81
C PRO A 68 -13.98 3.38 -9.67
N THR A 69 -13.76 4.66 -10.02
CA THR A 69 -12.57 5.11 -10.76
C THR A 69 -11.36 5.34 -9.83
N ASP A 70 -11.60 5.50 -8.52
CA ASP A 70 -10.55 5.54 -7.51
C ASP A 70 -10.15 4.12 -7.14
N GLN A 71 -9.13 3.62 -7.83
CA GLN A 71 -8.56 2.30 -7.61
C GLN A 71 -7.15 2.40 -7.03
N MET A 72 -6.74 1.36 -6.29
CA MET A 72 -5.42 1.29 -5.66
C MET A 72 -4.81 -0.10 -5.81
N PHE A 73 -3.57 -0.17 -6.27
CA PHE A 73 -2.78 -1.39 -6.23
C PHE A 73 -2.12 -1.62 -4.87
N VAL A 74 -1.99 -2.87 -4.46
CA VAL A 74 -1.06 -3.26 -3.39
C VAL A 74 -0.10 -4.30 -3.94
N PHE A 75 1.16 -3.92 -4.12
CA PHE A 75 2.22 -4.76 -4.67
C PHE A 75 3.03 -5.45 -3.57
N PHE A 76 3.35 -6.71 -3.82
CA PHE A 76 4.21 -7.53 -2.97
C PHE A 76 5.42 -7.99 -3.81
N PRO A 77 6.53 -7.22 -3.81
CA PRO A 77 7.74 -7.58 -4.55
C PRO A 77 8.43 -8.83 -3.96
N GLU A 78 8.89 -9.72 -4.84
CA GLU A 78 9.68 -10.91 -4.47
C GLU A 78 11.10 -10.55 -4.01
N GLU A 79 11.68 -9.49 -4.57
CA GLU A 79 13.03 -9.03 -4.24
C GLU A 79 13.09 -8.48 -2.80
N PRO A 80 14.02 -8.95 -1.94
CA PRO A 80 14.15 -8.43 -0.59
C PRO A 80 14.44 -6.93 -0.54
N LYS A 81 15.22 -6.44 -1.53
CA LYS A 81 15.54 -5.03 -1.72
C LYS A 81 15.08 -4.57 -3.10
N VAL A 82 14.07 -3.72 -3.13
CA VAL A 82 13.41 -3.30 -4.36
C VAL A 82 14.29 -2.33 -5.15
N GLY A 83 14.55 -2.69 -6.41
CA GLY A 83 15.31 -1.87 -7.37
C GLY A 83 14.45 -0.93 -8.21
N ILE A 84 15.13 -0.01 -8.92
CA ILE A 84 14.48 0.97 -9.81
C ILE A 84 13.72 0.30 -10.96
N LYS A 85 14.20 -0.85 -11.43
CA LYS A 85 13.56 -1.63 -12.50
C LYS A 85 12.17 -2.08 -12.08
N THR A 86 12.05 -2.60 -10.86
CA THR A 86 10.79 -3.07 -10.27
C THR A 86 9.80 -1.93 -10.08
N ILE A 87 10.27 -0.75 -9.64
CA ILE A 87 9.43 0.45 -9.54
C ILE A 87 8.93 0.93 -10.90
N LYS A 88 9.80 1.01 -11.91
CA LYS A 88 9.38 1.36 -13.27
C LYS A 88 8.34 0.39 -13.83
N MET A 89 8.50 -0.91 -13.57
CA MET A 89 7.52 -1.93 -13.96
C MET A 89 6.16 -1.69 -13.28
N TYR A 90 6.13 -1.35 -11.99
CA TYR A 90 4.88 -1.01 -11.30
C TYR A 90 4.27 0.29 -11.81
N CYS A 91 5.06 1.34 -12.02
CA CYS A 91 4.58 2.58 -12.63
C CYS A 91 3.98 2.34 -14.02
N GLN A 92 4.58 1.47 -14.83
CA GLN A 92 4.06 1.12 -16.14
C GLN A 92 2.71 0.40 -16.02
N ARG A 93 2.60 -0.61 -15.15
CA ARG A 93 1.32 -1.29 -14.89
C ARG A 93 0.23 -0.33 -14.40
N MET A 94 0.59 0.60 -13.53
CA MET A 94 -0.31 1.66 -13.06
C MET A 94 -0.78 2.56 -14.21
N GLN A 95 0.11 2.93 -15.14
CA GLN A 95 -0.25 3.72 -16.31
C GLN A 95 -1.17 2.97 -17.28
N GLU A 96 -0.90 1.68 -17.52
CA GLU A 96 -1.71 0.83 -18.40
C GLU A 96 -3.16 0.70 -17.90
N GLU A 97 -3.34 0.60 -16.58
CA GLU A 97 -4.66 0.51 -15.94
C GLU A 97 -5.26 1.88 -15.55
N ASN A 98 -4.57 2.98 -15.86
CA ASN A 98 -4.95 4.35 -15.46
C ASN A 98 -5.16 4.52 -13.93
N ILE A 99 -4.33 3.84 -13.13
CA ILE A 99 -4.36 3.84 -11.67
C ILE A 99 -3.27 4.76 -11.14
N THR A 100 -3.63 5.60 -10.17
CA THR A 100 -2.71 6.60 -9.62
C THR A 100 -2.21 6.26 -8.21
N ARG A 101 -2.81 5.26 -7.55
CA ARG A 101 -2.51 4.89 -6.16
C ARG A 101 -1.92 3.50 -6.07
N ALA A 102 -0.85 3.38 -5.29
CA ALA A 102 -0.28 2.08 -4.96
C ALA A 102 0.33 2.04 -3.56
N ILE A 103 0.28 0.87 -2.93
CA ILE A 103 1.04 0.49 -1.74
C ILE A 103 2.06 -0.55 -2.18
N ILE A 104 3.31 -0.45 -1.72
CA ILE A 104 4.36 -1.42 -2.02
C ILE A 104 4.89 -2.01 -0.70
N VAL A 105 4.70 -3.30 -0.50
CA VAL A 105 5.08 -4.02 0.72
C VAL A 105 6.49 -4.59 0.58
N VAL A 106 7.50 -3.80 0.98
CA VAL A 106 8.92 -4.18 0.91
C VAL A 106 9.34 -5.14 2.04
N GLN A 107 10.30 -6.03 1.81
CA GLN A 107 10.80 -6.96 2.84
C GLN A 107 11.90 -6.34 3.70
N MET A 108 12.97 -5.84 3.07
CA MET A 108 14.08 -5.16 3.76
C MET A 108 14.11 -3.67 3.46
N GLY A 109 13.86 -3.27 2.21
CA GLY A 109 13.84 -1.87 1.82
C GLY A 109 13.99 -1.65 0.32
N MET A 110 14.40 -0.45 -0.06
CA MET A 110 14.54 -0.02 -1.45
C MET A 110 15.97 0.48 -1.72
N THR A 111 16.43 0.38 -2.97
CA THR A 111 17.69 1.02 -3.38
C THR A 111 17.55 2.55 -3.39
N PRO A 112 18.65 3.31 -3.19
CA PRO A 112 18.58 4.77 -3.22
C PRO A 112 17.94 5.33 -4.51
N SER A 113 18.27 4.75 -5.67
CA SER A 113 17.68 5.13 -6.95
C SER A 113 16.19 4.82 -7.05
N ALA A 114 15.71 3.76 -6.39
CA ALA A 114 14.28 3.46 -6.30
C ALA A 114 13.56 4.44 -5.37
N LYS A 115 14.18 4.79 -4.23
CA LYS A 115 13.65 5.80 -3.31
C LYS A 115 13.51 7.18 -3.96
N GLN A 116 14.41 7.56 -4.86
CA GLN A 116 14.29 8.83 -5.60
C GLN A 116 13.03 8.91 -6.46
N LEU A 117 12.45 7.77 -6.88
CA LEU A 117 11.22 7.73 -7.67
C LEU A 117 9.94 7.64 -6.81
N VAL A 118 10.06 7.30 -5.53
CA VAL A 118 8.94 7.25 -4.60
C VAL A 118 9.05 8.46 -3.67
N PRO A 119 8.22 9.49 -3.86
CA PRO A 119 8.30 10.68 -3.02
C PRO A 119 8.11 10.30 -1.55
N GLU A 120 9.01 10.78 -0.71
CA GLU A 120 8.91 10.61 0.73
C GLU A 120 7.71 11.43 1.23
N HIS A 121 6.84 10.79 2.00
CA HIS A 121 5.74 11.50 2.63
C HIS A 121 6.31 12.23 3.84
N ILE A 122 6.51 13.54 3.67
CA ILE A 122 7.02 14.43 4.72
C ILE A 122 5.82 15.16 5.32
N VAL A 123 5.69 15.10 6.64
CA VAL A 123 4.70 15.89 7.37
C VAL A 123 5.13 17.35 7.29
N MET A 124 4.32 18.18 6.65
CA MET A 124 4.59 19.61 6.56
C MET A 124 4.31 20.29 7.89
N THR A 125 5.14 21.27 8.25
CA THR A 125 4.86 22.20 9.36
C THR A 125 3.74 23.17 8.97
N LYS A 126 3.09 23.79 9.96
CA LYS A 126 1.99 24.74 9.69
C LYS A 126 2.45 25.95 8.87
N GLU A 127 3.69 26.36 9.08
CA GLU A 127 4.35 27.45 8.36
C GLU A 127 4.51 27.08 6.88
N GLU A 128 5.00 25.87 6.60
CA GLU A 128 5.16 25.36 5.23
C GLU A 128 3.81 25.16 4.53
N VAL A 129 2.78 24.69 5.23
CA VAL A 129 1.41 24.58 4.69
C VAL A 129 0.89 25.96 4.30
N THR A 130 1.10 26.96 5.16
CA THR A 130 0.68 28.35 4.89
C THR A 130 1.39 28.92 3.66
N GLU A 131 2.70 28.69 3.54
CA GLU A 131 3.49 29.10 2.38
C GLU A 131 3.04 28.41 1.08
N LEU A 132 2.76 27.11 1.14
CA LEU A 132 2.25 26.33 0.01
C LEU A 132 0.90 26.89 -0.48
N LEU A 133 -0.04 27.10 0.43
CA LEU A 133 -1.36 27.65 0.11
C LEU A 133 -1.25 29.04 -0.50
N ALA A 134 -0.36 29.90 0.04
CA ALA A 134 -0.12 31.24 -0.49
C ALA A 134 0.52 31.21 -1.89
N ARG A 135 1.53 30.35 -2.09
CA ARG A 135 2.27 30.22 -3.35
C ARG A 135 1.37 29.76 -4.50
N TYR A 136 0.52 28.77 -4.23
CA TYR A 136 -0.39 28.21 -5.24
C TYR A 136 -1.78 28.86 -5.23
N LYS A 137 -2.03 29.81 -4.33
CA LYS A 137 -3.33 30.49 -4.14
C LYS A 137 -4.48 29.50 -3.93
N LEU A 138 -4.21 28.45 -3.16
CA LEU A 138 -5.15 27.37 -2.86
C LEU A 138 -5.81 27.60 -1.49
N LYS A 139 -6.99 27.00 -1.31
CA LYS A 139 -7.62 26.80 0.00
C LYS A 139 -7.31 25.39 0.49
N GLU A 140 -7.23 25.18 1.81
CA GLU A 140 -7.05 23.82 2.39
C GLU A 140 -8.08 22.81 1.87
N SER A 141 -9.32 23.26 1.63
CA SER A 141 -10.38 22.40 1.10
C SER A 141 -10.11 21.82 -0.28
N GLN A 142 -9.18 22.42 -1.04
CA GLN A 142 -8.80 22.01 -2.39
C GLN A 142 -7.60 21.05 -2.40
N LEU A 143 -6.96 20.83 -1.25
CA LEU A 143 -5.87 19.85 -1.15
C LEU A 143 -6.44 18.42 -1.14
N PRO A 144 -5.74 17.45 -1.75
CA PRO A 144 -6.04 16.03 -1.58
C PRO A 144 -6.02 15.66 -0.10
N ARG A 145 -7.02 14.89 0.36
CA ARG A 145 -7.16 14.52 1.77
C ARG A 145 -6.66 13.11 2.01
N ILE A 146 -5.91 12.95 3.10
CA ILE A 146 -5.61 11.65 3.69
C ILE A 146 -6.58 11.40 4.85
N GLN A 147 -7.11 10.17 4.98
CA GLN A 147 -7.99 9.85 6.09
C GLN A 147 -7.19 9.73 7.40
N ALA A 148 -7.77 10.14 8.53
CA ALA A 148 -7.10 9.99 9.83
C ALA A 148 -6.88 8.51 10.21
N GLY A 149 -7.71 7.60 9.68
CA GLY A 149 -7.55 6.16 9.82
C GLY A 149 -6.45 5.56 8.95
N ASP A 150 -5.82 6.34 8.08
CA ASP A 150 -4.75 5.88 7.21
C ASP A 150 -3.54 5.38 8.04
N PRO A 151 -2.97 4.19 7.78
CA PRO A 151 -1.82 3.71 8.54
C PRO A 151 -0.56 4.58 8.41
N VAL A 152 -0.40 5.33 7.32
CA VAL A 152 0.64 6.36 7.21
C VAL A 152 0.32 7.52 8.15
N ALA A 153 -0.92 7.99 8.19
CA ALA A 153 -1.35 9.01 9.13
C ALA A 153 -1.22 8.54 10.60
N ARG A 154 -1.58 7.30 10.91
CA ARG A 154 -1.40 6.69 12.24
C ARG A 154 0.09 6.54 12.58
N TYR A 155 0.92 6.10 11.65
CA TYR A 155 2.36 5.94 11.84
C TYR A 155 3.04 7.27 12.16
N PHE A 156 2.67 8.34 11.45
CA PHE A 156 3.17 9.69 11.72
C PHE A 156 2.40 10.44 12.83
N GLY A 157 1.35 9.84 13.41
CA GLY A 157 0.52 10.46 14.44
C GLY A 157 -0.23 11.71 13.97
N LEU A 158 -0.54 11.80 12.67
CA LEU A 158 -1.16 12.97 12.04
C LEU A 158 -2.55 13.24 12.60
N LYS A 159 -2.82 14.51 12.90
CA LYS A 159 -4.14 15.00 13.26
C LYS A 159 -4.83 15.59 12.04
N ARG A 160 -6.17 15.67 12.08
CA ARG A 160 -6.96 16.30 11.03
C ARG A 160 -6.45 17.73 10.77
N GLY A 161 -6.11 18.03 9.53
CA GLY A 161 -5.57 19.33 9.12
C GLY A 161 -4.04 19.44 9.16
N GLN A 162 -3.33 18.31 9.29
CA GLN A 162 -1.88 18.19 9.09
C GLN A 162 -1.57 17.39 7.83
#